data_AF-A0A336LSQ2-F1
#
_entry.id   AF-A0A336LSQ2-F1
#
_cell.length_a   1.000
_cell.length_b   1.000
_cell.length_c   1.000
_cell.angle_alpha   90.00
_cell.angle_beta   90.00
_cell.angle_gamma   90.00
#
_symmetry.space_group_name_H-M   'P 1'
#
loop_
_entity.id
_entity.type
_entity.pdbx_description
1 polymer ?
#
loop_
_entity_poly.entity_id
_entity_poly.type
_entity_poly.pdbx_seq_one_letter_code
_entity_poly.pdbx_strand_id
1 'polypeptide(L)'
;MIEEIRNSHYLPCILEEGVFVKDLPSPPNPEDENWSNSMKTHERVFLHQTLASARRSANFRNYPTIPRDSLDIILTSQYNHSNDLFYDKNSTVLQDETCGKRTFRRLKNTKDVEKIIPVWHPLKIGGISEKNSPHSVKLMNHGPHTPLTNPGYSRQNFDGNVFNY
;
A
#
# COMPACT_ATOMS: atom_id res chain seq x y z
N MET A 1 0.66 1.01 -12.96
CA MET A 1 -0.16 0.67 -11.75
C MET A 1 -0.74 1.98 -11.24
N ILE A 2 -2.00 2.03 -10.83
CA ILE A 2 -2.62 3.25 -10.31
C ILE A 2 -2.52 3.23 -8.79
N GLU A 3 -2.10 4.33 -8.19
CA GLU A 3 -2.03 4.50 -6.74
C GLU A 3 -2.95 5.63 -6.29
N GLU A 4 -3.76 5.37 -5.27
CA GLU A 4 -4.65 6.36 -4.67
C GLU A 4 -3.89 7.17 -3.62
N ILE A 5 -3.70 8.47 -3.88
CA ILE A 5 -3.05 9.39 -2.95
C ILE A 5 -4.10 10.32 -2.37
N ARG A 6 -3.95 10.73 -1.11
CA ARG A 6 -4.82 11.73 -0.49
C ARG A 6 -4.82 13.01 -1.34
N ASN A 7 -6.00 13.55 -1.58
CA ASN A 7 -6.14 14.81 -2.28
C ASN A 7 -5.85 15.98 -1.31
N SER A 8 -4.78 16.75 -1.59
CA SER A 8 -4.41 17.97 -0.87
C SER A 8 -5.08 19.24 -1.43
N HIS A 9 -5.71 19.14 -2.60
CA HIS A 9 -6.35 20.27 -3.27
C HIS A 9 -7.66 20.67 -2.57
N TYR A 10 -8.04 21.94 -2.67
CA TYR A 10 -9.26 22.46 -2.03
C TYR A 10 -10.55 21.87 -2.63
N LEU A 11 -10.51 21.52 -3.92
CA LEU A 11 -11.60 20.83 -4.62
C LEU A 11 -11.56 19.33 -4.38
N PRO A 12 -12.69 18.70 -4.02
CA PRO A 12 -12.76 17.25 -3.92
C PRO A 12 -12.73 16.58 -5.31
N CYS A 13 -12.10 15.41 -5.40
CA CYS A 13 -12.06 14.61 -6.62
C CYS A 13 -13.38 13.85 -6.81
N ILE A 14 -14.40 14.48 -7.41
CA ILE A 14 -15.72 13.86 -7.68
C ILE A 14 -16.17 14.01 -9.14
N LEU A 15 -15.22 14.22 -10.05
CA LEU A 15 -15.48 14.44 -11.47
C LEU A 15 -16.14 13.24 -12.16
N GLU A 16 -15.94 12.04 -11.63
CA GLU A 16 -16.57 10.81 -12.11
C GLU A 16 -18.04 10.70 -11.69
N GLU A 17 -18.45 11.42 -10.65
CA GLU A 17 -19.82 11.39 -10.13
C GLU A 17 -20.71 12.44 -10.80
N GLY A 18 -20.15 13.58 -11.19
CA GLY A 18 -20.94 14.65 -11.77
C GLY A 18 -20.14 15.91 -12.04
N VAL A 19 -20.86 16.98 -12.32
CA VAL A 19 -20.30 18.28 -12.71
C VAL A 19 -20.89 19.38 -11.85
N PHE A 20 -20.05 20.33 -11.45
CA PHE A 20 -20.53 21.56 -10.82
C PHE A 20 -21.06 22.53 -11.88
N VAL A 21 -22.30 22.96 -11.73
CA VAL A 21 -22.95 23.99 -12.54
C VAL A 21 -22.33 25.37 -12.31
N LYS A 22 -21.80 25.59 -11.10
CA LYS A 22 -21.11 26.82 -10.70
C LYS A 22 -19.84 26.46 -9.94
N ASP A 23 -18.78 27.20 -10.22
CA ASP A 23 -17.49 27.03 -9.57
C ASP A 23 -17.59 27.25 -8.06
N LEU A 24 -16.87 26.41 -7.34
CA LEU A 24 -16.70 26.54 -5.90
C LEU A 24 -15.74 27.70 -5.59
N PRO A 25 -15.83 28.31 -4.40
CA PRO A 25 -14.94 29.40 -4.03
C PRO A 25 -13.48 28.91 -4.02
N SER A 26 -12.61 29.63 -4.75
CA SER A 26 -11.19 29.33 -4.82
C SER A 26 -10.41 30.03 -3.69
N PRO A 27 -9.41 29.37 -3.09
CA PRO A 27 -8.42 30.05 -2.27
C PRO A 27 -7.56 31.01 -3.12
N PRO A 28 -6.81 31.95 -2.49
CA PRO A 28 -5.92 32.88 -3.19
C PRO A 28 -4.79 32.19 -3.97
N ASN A 29 -4.22 31.12 -3.39
CA ASN A 29 -3.15 30.32 -3.99
C ASN A 29 -3.57 28.84 -4.08
N PRO A 30 -4.34 28.44 -5.10
CA PRO A 30 -4.90 27.08 -5.17
C PRO A 30 -3.88 25.99 -5.50
N GLU A 31 -2.80 26.34 -6.21
CA GLU A 31 -1.78 25.37 -6.66
C GLU A 31 -0.83 24.93 -5.55
N ASP A 32 -0.74 25.70 -4.47
CA ASP A 32 0.15 25.40 -3.35
C ASP A 32 -0.44 24.24 -2.52
N GLU A 33 0.33 23.18 -2.29
CA GLU A 33 -0.11 22.06 -1.43
C GLU A 33 -0.49 22.52 -0.01
N ASN A 34 0.16 23.60 0.45
CA ASN A 34 -0.02 24.19 1.76
C ASN A 34 -0.88 25.46 1.74
N TRP A 35 -1.74 25.62 0.73
CA TRP A 35 -2.58 26.81 0.52
C TRP A 35 -3.35 27.26 1.78
N SER A 36 -3.72 26.31 2.64
CA SER A 36 -4.56 26.57 3.82
C SER A 36 -3.78 27.03 5.06
N ASN A 37 -2.44 26.89 5.12
CA ASN A 37 -1.66 27.08 6.36
C ASN A 37 -1.69 28.51 6.89
N SER A 38 -1.76 29.51 6.01
CA SER A 38 -1.78 30.93 6.37
C SER A 38 -3.19 31.46 6.69
N MET A 39 -4.24 30.65 6.51
CA MET A 39 -5.64 31.09 6.64
C MET A 39 -6.21 30.88 8.03
N LYS A 40 -7.22 31.69 8.37
CA LYS A 40 -8.00 31.50 9.59
C LYS A 40 -8.83 30.22 9.51
N THR A 41 -9.13 29.63 10.66
CA THR A 41 -9.84 28.33 10.72
C THR A 41 -11.18 28.34 9.97
N HIS A 42 -11.97 29.41 10.05
CA HIS A 42 -13.27 29.49 9.38
C HIS A 42 -13.13 29.61 7.85
N GLU A 43 -12.13 30.34 7.36
CA GLU A 43 -11.82 30.45 5.93
C GLU A 43 -11.41 29.09 5.37
N ARG A 44 -10.58 28.33 6.10
CA ARG A 44 -10.18 26.97 5.72
C ARG A 44 -11.39 26.04 5.59
N VAL A 45 -12.30 26.06 6.57
CA VAL A 45 -13.50 25.20 6.54
C VAL A 45 -14.43 25.58 5.39
N PHE A 46 -14.54 26.87 5.07
CA PHE A 46 -15.36 27.36 3.96
C PHE A 46 -14.79 26.98 2.59
N LEU A 47 -13.48 27.09 2.40
CA LEU A 47 -12.81 26.81 1.12
C LEU A 47 -12.55 25.31 0.91
N HIS A 48 -12.28 24.56 1.98
CA HIS A 48 -11.96 23.13 1.90
C HIS A 48 -13.24 22.27 1.92
N GLN A 49 -13.88 22.11 0.77
CA GLN A 49 -15.11 21.32 0.66
C GLN A 49 -14.83 19.82 0.85
N THR A 50 -15.62 19.16 1.70
CA THR A 50 -15.58 17.70 1.84
C THR A 50 -16.39 17.02 0.73
N LEU A 51 -16.14 15.73 0.46
CA LEU A 51 -16.95 14.93 -0.47
C LEU A 51 -18.45 15.03 -0.16
N ALA A 52 -18.83 14.94 1.11
CA ALA A 52 -20.22 15.01 1.54
C ALA A 52 -20.84 16.41 1.36
N SER A 53 -20.06 17.47 1.56
CA SER A 53 -20.52 18.84 1.30
C SER A 53 -20.73 19.07 -0.20
N ALA A 54 -19.74 18.68 -1.00
CA ALA A 54 -19.78 18.81 -2.44
C ALA A 54 -20.95 18.06 -3.09
N ARG A 55 -21.18 16.80 -2.72
CA ARG A 55 -22.33 15.99 -3.19
C ARG A 55 -23.70 16.57 -2.84
N ARG A 56 -23.81 17.26 -1.70
CA ARG A 56 -25.06 17.88 -1.25
C ARG A 56 -25.22 19.32 -1.75
N SER A 57 -24.21 19.87 -2.42
CA SER A 57 -24.29 21.24 -2.91
C SER A 57 -25.36 21.35 -4.00
N ALA A 58 -26.14 22.42 -3.95
CA ALA A 58 -27.17 22.67 -4.98
C ALA A 58 -26.58 22.88 -6.38
N ASN A 59 -25.29 23.24 -6.44
CA ASN A 59 -24.57 23.45 -7.69
C ASN A 59 -24.03 22.14 -8.28
N PHE A 60 -24.07 21.01 -7.57
CA PHE A 60 -23.55 19.74 -8.07
C PHE A 60 -24.64 18.96 -8.78
N ARG A 61 -24.41 18.67 -10.06
CA ARG A 61 -25.31 17.87 -10.89
C ARG A 61 -24.72 16.49 -11.11
N ASN A 62 -25.36 15.48 -10.53
CA ASN A 62 -25.02 14.08 -10.71
C ASN A 62 -25.18 13.64 -12.16
N TYR A 63 -24.32 12.72 -12.61
CA TYR A 63 -24.55 12.03 -13.88
C TYR A 63 -25.80 11.13 -13.82
N PRO A 64 -26.42 10.84 -14.98
CA PRO A 64 -27.60 9.96 -15.05
C PRO A 64 -27.33 8.53 -14.58
N THR A 65 -26.07 8.09 -14.59
CA THR A 65 -25.63 6.75 -14.18
C THR A 65 -25.58 6.56 -12.67
N ILE A 66 -25.72 7.63 -11.89
CA ILE A 66 -25.71 7.55 -10.42
C ILE A 66 -27.05 7.06 -9.90
N PRO A 67 -27.07 6.10 -8.97
CA PRO A 67 -28.28 5.61 -8.33
C PRO A 67 -29.01 6.76 -7.61
N ARG A 68 -30.31 6.90 -7.85
CA ARG A 68 -31.12 8.01 -7.32
C ARG A 68 -31.93 7.62 -6.10
N ASP A 69 -32.32 6.36 -6.02
CA ASP A 69 -33.15 5.85 -4.94
C ASP A 69 -32.55 4.59 -4.28
N SER A 70 -33.26 4.06 -3.28
CA SER A 70 -32.83 2.86 -2.57
C SER A 70 -32.84 1.61 -3.45
N LEU A 71 -33.70 1.54 -4.47
CA LEU A 71 -33.77 0.39 -5.35
C LEU A 71 -32.54 0.36 -6.25
N ASP A 72 -32.16 1.50 -6.84
CA ASP A 72 -30.96 1.62 -7.65
C ASP A 72 -29.72 1.18 -6.87
N ILE A 73 -29.59 1.60 -5.60
CA ILE A 73 -28.47 1.21 -4.72
C ILE A 73 -28.44 -0.31 -4.49
N ILE A 74 -29.59 -0.95 -4.33
CA ILE A 74 -29.68 -2.42 -4.15
C ILE A 74 -29.31 -3.13 -5.46
N LEU A 75 -29.77 -2.61 -6.60
CA LEU A 75 -29.47 -3.16 -7.92
C LEU A 75 -27.98 -3.01 -8.29
N THR A 76 -27.27 -2.03 -7.74
CA THR A 76 -25.81 -1.89 -7.91
C THR A 76 -24.98 -2.66 -6.89
N SER A 77 -25.62 -3.38 -5.96
CA SER A 77 -24.89 -4.21 -4.99
C SER A 77 -24.20 -5.39 -5.67
N GLN A 78 -23.28 -6.03 -4.93
CA GLN A 78 -22.61 -7.24 -5.40
C GLN A 78 -23.52 -8.46 -5.51
N TYR A 79 -24.69 -8.42 -4.89
CA TYR A 79 -25.60 -9.56 -4.82
C TYR A 79 -26.28 -9.84 -6.17
N ASN A 80 -26.18 -11.08 -6.65
CA ASN A 80 -26.88 -11.53 -7.84
C ASN A 80 -27.83 -12.70 -7.52
N HIS A 81 -29.13 -12.41 -7.51
CA HIS A 81 -30.17 -13.38 -7.15
C HIS A 81 -30.17 -14.67 -8.00
N SER A 82 -29.68 -14.61 -9.24
CA SER A 82 -29.65 -15.78 -10.12
C SER A 82 -28.56 -16.80 -9.75
N ASN A 83 -27.47 -16.35 -9.11
CA ASN A 83 -26.30 -17.17 -8.81
C ASN A 83 -26.07 -17.37 -7.31
N ASP A 84 -26.53 -16.43 -6.49
CA ASP A 84 -26.23 -16.35 -5.07
C ASP A 84 -27.37 -16.94 -4.22
N LEU A 85 -27.08 -18.05 -3.52
CA LEU A 85 -28.02 -18.75 -2.63
C LEU A 85 -27.57 -18.61 -1.16
N PHE A 86 -28.51 -18.25 -0.27
CA PHE A 86 -28.29 -18.12 1.19
C PHE A 86 -27.27 -17.05 1.65
N TYR A 87 -27.21 -15.91 0.96
CA TYR A 87 -26.39 -14.78 1.44
C TYR A 87 -27.03 -14.07 2.63
N ASP A 88 -26.19 -13.43 3.43
CA ASP A 88 -26.62 -12.59 4.52
C ASP A 88 -27.31 -11.31 4.00
N LYS A 89 -28.16 -10.71 4.83
CA LYS A 89 -28.90 -9.48 4.50
C LYS A 89 -27.96 -8.33 4.12
N ASN A 90 -26.76 -8.32 4.69
CA ASN A 90 -25.77 -7.28 4.41
C ASN A 90 -25.26 -7.32 2.95
N SER A 91 -25.33 -8.48 2.29
CA SER A 91 -24.84 -8.66 0.93
C SER A 91 -25.69 -7.91 -0.11
N THR A 92 -26.99 -7.69 0.16
CA THR A 92 -27.88 -6.97 -0.76
C THR A 92 -27.63 -5.46 -0.82
N VAL A 93 -26.82 -4.93 0.11
CA VAL A 93 -26.45 -3.51 0.14
C VAL A 93 -24.94 -3.30 -0.02
N LEU A 94 -24.15 -4.38 -0.03
CA LEU A 94 -22.72 -4.33 -0.17
C LEU A 94 -22.35 -3.87 -1.58
N GLN A 95 -21.71 -2.70 -1.68
CA GLN A 95 -21.27 -2.12 -2.94
C GLN A 95 -19.83 -2.55 -3.29
N ASP A 96 -19.50 -2.52 -4.58
CA ASP A 96 -18.16 -2.84 -5.08
C ASP A 96 -17.06 -1.94 -4.52
N GLU A 97 -17.35 -0.64 -4.39
CA GLU A 97 -16.45 0.36 -3.80
C GLU A 97 -16.08 0.08 -2.34
N THR A 98 -16.99 -0.50 -1.56
CA THR A 98 -16.72 -0.89 -0.17
C THR A 98 -15.70 -2.02 -0.09
N CYS A 99 -15.62 -2.85 -1.14
CA CYS A 99 -14.65 -3.92 -1.27
C CYS A 99 -13.36 -3.49 -1.98
N GLY A 100 -13.15 -2.19 -2.20
CA GLY A 100 -11.95 -1.65 -2.83
C GLY A 100 -11.89 -1.84 -4.34
N LYS A 101 -13.01 -2.19 -4.99
CA LYS A 101 -13.10 -2.17 -6.45
C LYS A 101 -13.37 -0.73 -6.90
N ARG A 102 -12.75 -0.32 -8.00
CA ARG A 102 -12.93 1.04 -8.54
C ARG A 102 -14.29 1.15 -9.23
N THR A 103 -15.14 2.04 -8.73
CA THR A 103 -16.43 2.42 -9.33
C THR A 103 -16.43 3.92 -9.63
N PHE A 104 -17.57 4.47 -10.08
CA PHE A 104 -17.74 5.90 -10.27
C PHE A 104 -17.72 6.70 -8.95
N ARG A 105 -17.97 6.05 -7.80
CA ARG A 105 -18.13 6.73 -6.50
C ARG A 105 -16.88 6.59 -5.65
N ARG A 106 -16.39 7.73 -5.14
CA ARG A 106 -15.20 7.75 -4.24
C ARG A 106 -15.58 7.76 -2.77
N LEU A 107 -15.10 6.79 -1.99
CA LEU A 107 -15.37 6.77 -0.55
C LEU A 107 -14.50 7.75 0.24
N LYS A 108 -13.31 8.08 -0.28
CA LYS A 108 -12.34 8.99 0.35
C LYS A 108 -11.93 10.07 -0.66
N ASN A 109 -11.54 11.25 -0.16
CA ASN A 109 -11.02 12.31 -1.03
C ASN A 109 -9.59 11.96 -1.44
N THR A 110 -9.47 11.09 -2.43
CA THR A 110 -8.22 10.61 -3.02
C THR A 110 -8.19 10.95 -4.51
N LYS A 111 -6.98 11.13 -5.04
CA LYS A 111 -6.70 11.27 -6.46
C LYS A 111 -5.94 10.06 -6.95
N ASP A 112 -6.26 9.61 -8.16
CA ASP A 112 -5.55 8.54 -8.83
C ASP A 112 -4.30 9.11 -9.48
N VAL A 113 -3.14 8.55 -9.13
CA VAL A 113 -1.86 8.93 -9.74
C VAL A 113 -1.24 7.69 -10.37
N GLU A 114 -0.67 7.86 -11.56
CA GLU A 114 0.09 6.79 -12.18
C GLU A 114 1.35 6.52 -11.37
N LYS A 115 1.40 5.33 -10.76
CA LYS A 115 2.59 4.86 -10.08
C LYS A 115 3.61 4.50 -11.15
N ILE A 116 4.64 5.34 -11.26
CA ILE A 116 5.84 5.06 -12.03
C ILE A 116 6.57 3.95 -11.28
N ILE A 117 6.43 2.72 -11.76
CA ILE A 117 7.26 1.61 -11.28
C ILE A 117 8.62 1.80 -11.94
N PRO A 118 9.69 2.05 -11.17
CA PRO A 118 11.01 2.10 -11.76
C PRO A 118 11.28 0.75 -12.42
N VAL A 119 11.46 0.75 -13.74
CA VAL A 119 11.76 -0.46 -14.54
C VAL A 119 13.05 -1.12 -14.05
N TRP A 120 13.91 -0.34 -13.39
CA TRP A 120 15.20 -0.75 -12.87
C TRP A 120 15.16 -0.82 -11.35
N HIS A 121 15.09 -2.04 -10.82
CA HIS A 121 15.55 -2.31 -9.47
C HIS A 121 17.09 -2.30 -9.54
N PRO A 122 17.82 -1.59 -8.66
CA PRO A 122 19.26 -1.71 -8.63
C PRO A 122 19.60 -3.18 -8.36
N LEU A 123 20.25 -3.82 -9.32
CA LEU A 123 20.67 -5.22 -9.25
C LEU A 123 21.78 -5.29 -8.19
N LYS A 124 21.41 -5.55 -6.93
CA LYS A 124 22.37 -5.84 -5.86
C LYS A 124 22.86 -7.26 -6.09
N ILE A 125 23.93 -7.39 -6.88
CA ILE A 125 24.67 -8.64 -7.00
C ILE A 125 25.37 -8.86 -5.66
N GLY A 126 24.71 -9.57 -4.75
CA GLY A 126 25.35 -10.17 -3.61
C GLY A 126 26.20 -11.34 -4.11
N GLY A 127 27.49 -11.31 -3.81
CA GLY A 127 28.40 -12.43 -4.00
C GLY A 127 29.09 -12.73 -2.68
N ILE A 128 29.45 -14.00 -2.46
CA ILE A 128 30.39 -14.32 -1.39
C ILE A 128 31.75 -13.74 -1.83
N SER A 129 32.31 -12.80 -1.07
CA SER A 129 33.65 -12.25 -1.36
C SER A 129 34.75 -13.32 -1.24
N GLU A 130 34.45 -14.42 -0.53
CA GLU A 130 35.38 -15.48 -0.21
C GLU A 130 34.78 -16.87 -0.46
N LYS A 131 35.50 -17.78 -1.11
CA LYS A 131 35.09 -19.18 -1.24
C LYS A 131 35.44 -19.97 0.03
N ASN A 132 34.85 -19.62 1.17
CA ASN A 132 35.04 -20.41 2.39
C ASN A 132 34.15 -21.66 2.34
N SER A 133 34.80 -22.83 2.48
CA SER A 133 34.10 -24.11 2.57
C SER A 133 33.18 -24.13 3.79
N PRO A 134 31.96 -24.70 3.72
CA PRO A 134 31.10 -24.92 4.88
C PRO A 134 31.77 -25.74 6.01
N HIS A 135 32.84 -26.46 5.67
CA HIS A 135 33.64 -27.25 6.62
C HIS A 135 34.80 -26.47 7.25
N SER A 136 35.01 -25.21 6.86
CA SER A 136 35.99 -24.31 7.48
C SER A 136 35.40 -23.67 8.74
N VAL A 137 35.16 -24.49 9.76
CA VAL A 137 34.71 -24.03 11.07
C VAL A 137 35.94 -23.72 11.91
N LYS A 138 36.14 -22.44 12.25
CA LYS A 138 37.15 -22.04 13.25
C LYS A 138 36.65 -22.47 14.64
N LEU A 139 37.02 -23.68 15.06
CA LEU A 139 36.66 -24.20 16.38
C LEU A 139 37.31 -23.35 17.47
N MET A 140 36.55 -22.97 18.51
CA MET A 140 36.94 -22.02 19.57
C MET A 140 38.28 -22.37 20.27
N ASN A 141 38.68 -23.64 20.26
CA ASN A 141 39.79 -24.16 21.05
C ASN A 141 41.06 -24.31 20.21
N HIS A 142 41.80 -23.21 20.06
CA HIS A 142 43.16 -23.20 19.52
C HIS A 142 44.07 -23.07 20.74
N GLY A 143 44.37 -24.19 21.38
CA GLY A 143 45.29 -24.25 22.52
C GLY A 143 46.66 -24.76 22.08
N PRO A 144 47.77 -24.35 22.73
CA PRO A 144 49.07 -24.95 22.50
C PRO A 144 49.01 -26.46 22.78
N HIS A 145 49.44 -27.27 21.81
CA HIS A 145 49.50 -28.72 21.94
C HIS A 145 50.50 -29.08 23.05
N THR A 146 49.99 -29.46 24.22
CA THR A 146 50.79 -29.97 25.32
C THR A 146 50.56 -31.48 25.47
N PRO A 147 51.59 -32.30 25.73
CA PRO A 147 51.48 -33.77 25.74
C PRO A 147 50.44 -34.35 26.71
N LEU A 148 50.01 -33.59 27.71
CA LEU A 148 49.19 -34.10 28.81
C LEU A 148 47.67 -34.07 28.56
N THR A 149 47.18 -33.28 27.59
CA THR A 149 45.73 -33.02 27.44
C THR A 149 45.11 -33.63 26.19
N ASN A 150 45.91 -34.19 25.29
CA ASN A 150 45.42 -34.91 24.12
C ASN A 150 46.56 -35.75 23.51
N PRO A 151 46.77 -37.02 23.91
CA PRO A 151 47.64 -37.93 23.17
C PRO A 151 46.94 -38.21 21.83
N GLY A 152 47.11 -37.31 20.88
CA GLY A 152 46.41 -37.34 19.61
C GLY A 152 46.59 -38.70 18.93
N TYR A 153 45.55 -39.17 18.24
CA TYR A 153 45.52 -40.41 17.47
C TYR A 153 46.38 -40.37 16.19
N SER A 154 47.46 -39.58 16.20
CA SER A 154 48.38 -39.47 15.08
C SER A 154 49.27 -40.71 15.04
N ARG A 155 49.26 -41.40 13.90
CA ARG A 155 50.09 -42.59 13.65
C ARG A 155 51.36 -42.18 12.90
N GLN A 156 52.46 -42.89 13.13
CA GLN A 156 53.70 -42.72 12.38
C GLN A 156 53.47 -43.07 10.91
N ASN A 157 53.94 -42.21 10.02
CA ASN A 157 53.66 -42.31 8.58
C ASN A 157 54.26 -43.57 7.92
N PHE A 158 55.23 -44.23 8.55
CA PHE A 158 55.95 -45.37 7.98
C PHE A 158 55.30 -46.73 8.29
N ASP A 159 54.90 -46.98 9.56
CA ASP A 159 54.39 -48.29 10.00
C ASP A 159 53.02 -48.21 10.73
N GLY A 160 52.40 -47.03 10.82
CA GLY A 160 51.06 -46.89 11.40
C GLY A 160 50.98 -47.11 12.92
N ASN A 161 52.10 -47.29 13.61
CA ASN A 161 52.16 -47.34 15.07
C ASN A 161 52.01 -45.94 15.69
N VAL A 162 51.52 -45.91 16.94
CA VAL A 162 51.32 -44.65 17.68
C VAL A 162 52.67 -44.16 18.21
N PHE A 163 52.89 -42.83 18.20
CA PHE A 163 54.07 -42.25 18.82
C PHE A 163 54.03 -42.49 20.33
N ASN A 164 55.01 -43.22 20.86
CA ASN A 164 55.26 -43.28 22.30
C ASN A 164 56.16 -42.08 22.64
N TYR A 165 55.59 -41.06 23.31
CA TYR A 165 56.34 -39.96 23.91
C TYR A 165 56.60 -40.23 25.38
#